data_AF-A0A969RIW9-F1
#
_entry.id   AF-A0A969RIW9-F1
#
_cell.length_a   1.000
_cell.length_b   1.000
_cell.length_c   1.000
_cell.angle_alpha   90.00
_cell.angle_beta   90.00
_cell.angle_gamma   90.00
#
_symmetry.space_group_name_H-M   'P 1'
#
loop_
_entity.id
_entity.type
_entity.pdbx_description
1 polymer ?
#
loop_
_entity_poly.entity_id
_entity_poly.type
_entity_poly.pdbx_seq_one_letter_code
_entity_poly.pdbx_strand_id
1 'polypeptide(L)' 'MRDALKESPSLKPCLVEEFAECYSDAVRLASDETGLSVATFPQLCPYSSTNILDFDFLPE' A
#
# COMPACT_ATOMS: atom_id res chain seq x y z
N MET A 1 -6.04 -12.29 1.50
CA MET A 1 -4.96 -11.67 0.71
C MET A 1 -3.68 -12.51 0.65
N ARG A 2 -3.16 -13.07 1.76
CA ARG A 2 -1.99 -13.99 1.74
C ARG A 2 -2.13 -15.15 0.76
N ASP A 3 -3.29 -15.80 0.74
CA ASP A 3 -3.51 -16.95 -0.16
C ASP A 3 -3.64 -16.51 -1.62
N ALA A 4 -4.33 -15.40 -1.89
CA ALA A 4 -4.50 -14.88 -3.26
C ALA A 4 -3.16 -14.53 -3.97
N LEU A 5 -2.18 -14.03 -3.22
CA LEU A 5 -0.84 -13.70 -3.77
C LEU A 5 0.09 -14.91 -3.88
N LYS A 6 -0.15 -15.96 -3.07
CA LYS A 6 0.53 -17.26 -3.21
C LYS A 6 0.00 -18.06 -4.39
N GLU A 7 -1.32 -18.06 -4.56
CA GLU A 7 -2.03 -18.82 -5.61
C GLU A 7 -1.91 -18.16 -7.00
N SER A 8 -1.55 -16.88 -7.08
CA SER A 8 -1.33 -16.19 -8.35
C SER A 8 -0.15 -15.20 -8.26
N PRO A 9 1.08 -15.68 -8.50
CA PRO A 9 2.28 -14.84 -8.53
C PRO A 9 2.20 -13.72 -9.58
N SER A 10 1.41 -13.90 -10.64
CA SER A 10 1.12 -12.94 -11.70
C SER A 10 0.29 -11.74 -11.25
N LEU A 11 -0.39 -11.81 -10.10
CA LEU A 11 -1.09 -10.66 -9.50
C LEU A 11 -0.13 -9.64 -8.89
N LYS A 12 1.13 -10.01 -8.63
CA LYS A 12 2.15 -9.10 -8.08
C LYS A 12 2.46 -7.91 -9.00
N PRO A 13 2.77 -8.10 -10.30
CA PRO A 13 2.98 -6.97 -11.21
C PRO A 13 1.73 -6.11 -11.41
N CYS A 14 0.53 -6.72 -11.48
CA CYS A 14 -0.73 -5.99 -11.58
C CYS A 14 -0.97 -5.07 -10.35
N LEU A 15 -0.60 -5.53 -9.15
CA LEU A 15 -0.64 -4.70 -7.94
C LEU A 15 0.35 -3.54 -7.95
N VAL A 16 1.45 -3.64 -8.68
CA VAL A 16 2.44 -2.57 -8.81
C VAL A 16 1.95 -1.49 -9.79
N GLU A 17 1.27 -1.89 -10.86
CA GLU A 17 0.68 -0.97 -11.85
C GLU A 17 -0.41 -0.09 -11.21
N GLU A 18 -1.29 -0.68 -10.41
CA GLU A 18 -2.38 0.02 -9.70
C GLU A 18 -1.97 0.53 -8.30
N PHE A 19 -0.68 0.42 -7.95
CA PHE A 19 -0.23 0.69 -6.59
C PHE A 19 -0.42 2.15 -6.18
N ALA A 20 -0.16 3.08 -7.10
CA ALA A 20 -0.27 4.51 -6.82
C ALA A 20 -1.71 4.90 -6.45
N GLU A 21 -2.70 4.35 -7.14
CA GLU A 21 -4.11 4.56 -6.84
C GLU A 21 -4.47 3.94 -5.48
N CYS A 22 -4.07 2.70 -5.24
CA CYS A 22 -4.27 2.02 -3.95
C CYS A 22 -3.67 2.82 -2.77
N TYR A 23 -2.46 3.37 -2.95
CA TYR A 23 -1.82 4.18 -1.93
C TYR A 23 -2.58 5.49 -1.67
N SER A 24 -3.05 6.16 -2.72
CA SER A 24 -3.84 7.38 -2.58
C SER A 24 -5.17 7.15 -1.83
N ASP A 25 -5.83 6.02 -2.07
CA ASP A 25 -7.02 5.63 -1.33
C ASP A 25 -6.71 5.30 0.13
N ALA A 26 -5.59 4.60 0.39
CA ALA A 26 -5.14 4.31 1.76
C ALA A 26 -4.86 5.61 2.55
N VAL A 27 -4.24 6.61 1.92
CA VAL A 27 -4.02 7.94 2.54
C VAL A 27 -5.36 8.61 2.87
N ARG A 28 -6.34 8.55 1.98
CA ARG A 28 -7.67 9.12 2.23
C ARG A 28 -8.38 8.43 3.39
N LEU A 29 -8.35 7.09 3.44
CA LEU A 29 -8.92 6.33 4.55
C LEU A 29 -8.24 6.64 5.88
N ALA A 30 -6.90 6.71 5.89
CA ALA A 30 -6.15 7.06 7.10
C ALA A 30 -6.43 8.50 7.56
N SER A 31 -6.56 9.44 6.62
CA SER A 31 -6.99 10.81 6.89
C SER A 31 -8.38 10.85 7.54
N ASP A 32 -9.34 10.12 6.98
CA ASP A 32 -10.71 10.04 7.50
C ASP A 32 -10.74 9.41 8.92
N GLU A 33 -9.93 8.39 9.18
CA GLU A 33 -9.88 7.68 10.47
C GLU A 33 -9.14 8.48 11.56
N THR A 34 -8.04 9.15 11.21
CA THR A 34 -7.21 9.88 12.17
C THR A 34 -7.60 11.35 12.34
N GLY A 35 -8.39 11.88 11.41
CA GLY A 35 -8.73 13.31 11.33
C GLY A 35 -7.55 14.21 10.91
N LEU A 36 -6.41 13.62 10.53
CA LEU A 36 -5.27 14.36 9.99
C LEU A 36 -5.53 14.72 8.53
N SER A 37 -5.06 15.89 8.09
CA SER A 37 -5.14 16.26 6.67
C SER A 37 -4.37 15.27 5.81
N VAL A 38 -4.89 14.92 4.63
CA VAL A 38 -4.17 14.14 3.61
C VAL A 38 -2.76 14.68 3.30
N ALA A 39 -2.55 16.00 3.45
CA ALA A 39 -1.24 16.63 3.26
C ALA A 39 -0.20 16.28 4.35
N THR A 40 -0.63 15.65 5.44
CA THR A 40 0.23 15.16 6.53
C THR A 40 0.89 13.84 6.15
N PHE A 41 0.31 13.11 5.20
CA PHE A 41 0.83 11.84 4.71
C PHE A 41 1.80 12.08 3.55
N PRO A 42 2.78 11.17 3.34
CA PRO A 42 3.65 11.25 2.18
C PRO A 42 2.84 11.23 0.87
N GLN A 43 3.17 12.12 -0.08
CA GLN A 43 2.49 12.12 -1.39
C GLN A 43 2.84 10.91 -2.25
N LEU A 44 3.99 10.30 -2.00
CA LEU A 44 4.45 9.07 -2.62
C LEU A 44 4.70 8.04 -1.52
N CYS A 45 4.36 6.79 -1.79
CA CYS A 45 4.62 5.72 -0.85
C CYS A 45 6.12 5.63 -0.57
N PRO A 46 6.55 5.69 0.71
CA PRO A 46 7.96 5.59 1.06
C PRO A 46 8.50 4.15 0.96
N TYR A 47 7.61 3.18 0.75
CA TYR A 47 7.94 1.75 0.76
C TYR A 47 8.07 1.19 -0.64
N SER A 48 9.03 0.29 -0.82
CA SER A 48 9.20 -0.47 -2.06
C SER A 48 8.11 -1.54 -2.19
N SER A 49 7.84 -1.98 -3.42
CA SER A 49 6.88 -3.07 -3.68
C SER A 49 7.21 -4.34 -2.90
N THR A 50 8.48 -4.63 -2.65
CA THR A 50 8.92 -5.73 -1.77
C THR A 50 8.51 -5.52 -0.32
N ASN A 51 8.62 -4.31 0.22
CA ASN A 51 8.22 -4.01 1.60
C ASN A 51 6.69 -4.10 1.77
N ILE A 52 5.93 -3.63 0.79
CA ILE A 52 4.45 -3.61 0.85
C ILE A 52 3.86 -5.02 0.71
N LEU A 53 4.52 -5.89 -0.06
CA LEU A 53 4.13 -7.28 -0.23
C LEU A 53 4.65 -8.19 0.89
N ASP A 54 5.53 -7.66 1.75
CA ASP A 54 6.02 -8.35 2.94
C ASP A 54 5.06 -8.09 4.11
N PHE A 55 4.38 -9.15 4.54
CA PHE A 55 3.40 -9.08 5.62
C PHE A 55 4.02 -8.93 7.00
N ASP A 56 5.31 -9.22 7.15
CA ASP A 56 6.05 -9.10 8.40
C ASP A 56 6.88 -7.80 8.44
N PHE A 57 6.79 -6.98 7.40
CA PHE A 57 7.46 -5.69 7.33
C PHE A 57 6.88 -4.70 8.35
N LEU A 58 7.76 -4.15 9.18
CA LEU A 58 7.47 -3.05 10.08
C LEU A 58 8.48 -1.93 9.80
N PRO A 59 8.02 -0.71 9.44
CA PRO A 59 8.91 0.44 9.33
C PRO A 59 9.45 0.83 10.71
N GLU A 60 10.71 1.26 10.77
CA GLU A 60 11.33 1.83 11.99
C GLU A 60 10.78 3.22 12.35
#